data_AF-A0A2N2C4E5-F1
#
_entry.id   AF-A0A2N2C4E5-F1
#
_cell.length_a   1.000
_cell.length_b   1.000
_cell.length_c   1.000
_cell.angle_alpha   90.00
_cell.angle_beta   90.00
_cell.angle_gamma   90.00
#
_symmetry.space_group_name_H-M   'P 1'
#
loop_
_entity.id
_entity.type
_entity.pdbx_description
1 polymer ?
#
loop_
_entity_poly.entity_id
_entity_poly.type
_entity_poly.pdbx_seq_one_letter_code
_entity_poly.pdbx_strand_id
1 'polypeptide(L)'
;QVSRHNQQPVALFSLEMPAEQLITRMLSAASMIPIGQLRTGYLSGPEWNMLNEAATEMKAMQLFVDDTPSIRVSEVFSKCRKLRAEHGLGLVVIDYIQLIMGSGRNNENRQQEVSEISRSLKALAREMQVPVIALSQLSRLVERREDKRPMLSDLRESGALEQDADIVMFLYRDEYYQKEKSDDKQVKAEIDIAKHRNGPTGKFELAFDLKINAFYNIAKEEAGQ
;
A
#
# COMPACT_ATOMS: atom_id res chain seq x y z
N GLN A 1 -10.58 5.28 -1.43
CA GLN A 1 -10.96 6.26 -2.48
C GLN A 1 -11.15 5.61 -3.85
N VAL A 2 -10.20 4.84 -4.39
CA VAL A 2 -10.37 4.18 -5.71
C VAL A 2 -11.62 3.28 -5.75
N SER A 3 -11.81 2.38 -4.79
CA SER A 3 -13.00 1.52 -4.70
C SER A 3 -14.32 2.26 -4.39
N ARG A 4 -14.24 3.52 -3.92
CA ARG A 4 -15.41 4.38 -3.66
C ARG A 4 -15.86 5.14 -4.92
N HIS A 5 -14.91 5.53 -5.76
CA HIS A 5 -15.18 6.35 -6.95
C HIS A 5 -15.14 5.57 -8.26
N ASN A 6 -14.61 4.35 -8.24
CA ASN A 6 -14.51 3.47 -9.40
C ASN A 6 -15.37 2.22 -9.16
N GLN A 7 -16.23 1.88 -10.12
CA GLN A 7 -17.17 0.75 -10.00
C GLN A 7 -16.50 -0.62 -10.23
N GLN A 8 -15.22 -0.64 -10.60
CA GLN A 8 -14.50 -1.88 -10.84
C GLN A 8 -13.88 -2.45 -9.55
N PRO A 9 -13.87 -3.79 -9.39
CA PRO A 9 -13.25 -4.44 -8.25
C PRO A 9 -11.78 -4.08 -8.02
N VAL A 10 -11.39 -4.04 -6.74
CA VAL A 10 -10.00 -3.97 -6.31
C VAL A 10 -9.61 -5.31 -5.68
N ALA A 11 -8.55 -5.92 -6.18
CA ALA A 11 -7.93 -7.09 -5.56
C ALA A 11 -6.82 -6.64 -4.61
N LEU A 12 -6.83 -7.12 -3.37
CA LEU A 12 -5.86 -6.80 -2.34
C LEU A 12 -5.26 -8.09 -1.77
N PHE A 13 -4.01 -8.37 -2.11
CA PHE A 13 -3.26 -9.51 -1.59
C PHE A 13 -2.46 -9.08 -0.37
N SER A 14 -2.91 -9.50 0.81
CA SER A 14 -2.32 -9.15 2.11
C SER A 14 -1.54 -10.34 2.66
N LEU A 15 -0.25 -10.39 2.35
CA LEU A 15 0.60 -11.55 2.61
C LEU A 15 1.22 -11.54 4.02
N GLU A 16 1.25 -10.38 4.67
CA GLU A 16 1.75 -10.21 6.04
C GLU A 16 0.62 -10.15 7.07
N MET A 17 -0.46 -9.43 6.77
CA MET A 17 -1.53 -9.16 7.71
C MET A 17 -2.81 -9.94 7.38
N PRO A 18 -3.51 -10.49 8.38
CA PRO A 18 -4.85 -11.07 8.19
C PRO A 18 -5.85 -10.05 7.67
N ALA A 19 -6.83 -10.51 6.87
CA ALA A 19 -7.86 -9.66 6.28
C ALA A 19 -8.62 -8.85 7.35
N GLU A 20 -8.94 -9.45 8.49
CA GLU A 20 -9.64 -8.79 9.60
C GLU A 20 -8.91 -7.53 10.11
N GLN A 21 -7.58 -7.60 10.24
CA GLN A 21 -6.78 -6.45 10.71
C GLN A 21 -6.77 -5.32 9.69
N LEU A 22 -6.72 -5.68 8.41
CA LEU A 22 -6.75 -4.74 7.29
C LEU A 22 -8.11 -4.04 7.21
N ILE A 23 -9.20 -4.80 7.27
CA ILE A 23 -10.57 -4.25 7.31
C ILE A 23 -10.76 -3.34 8.52
N THR A 24 -10.26 -3.73 9.70
CA THR A 24 -10.33 -2.88 10.90
C THR A 24 -9.63 -1.54 10.70
N ARG A 25 -8.45 -1.51 10.05
CA ARG A 25 -7.76 -0.27 9.70
C ARG A 25 -8.56 0.57 8.71
N MET A 26 -9.15 -0.05 7.70
CA MET A 26 -9.99 0.66 6.73
C MET A 26 -11.24 1.25 7.39
N LEU A 27 -11.85 0.53 8.34
CA LEU A 27 -13.01 1.03 9.10
C LEU A 27 -12.60 2.18 10.02
N SER A 28 -11.44 2.10 10.65
CA SER A 28 -10.88 3.21 11.46
C SER A 28 -10.72 4.48 10.62
N ALA A 29 -10.11 4.36 9.44
CA ALA A 29 -9.94 5.46 8.50
C ALA A 29 -11.28 6.00 7.97
N ALA A 30 -12.25 5.12 7.70
CA ALA A 30 -13.55 5.51 7.15
C ALA A 30 -14.50 6.15 8.17
N SER A 31 -14.48 5.66 9.42
CA SER A 31 -15.33 6.14 10.51
C SER A 31 -14.69 7.26 11.32
N MET A 32 -13.42 7.58 11.08
CA MET A 32 -12.62 8.53 11.88
C MET A 32 -12.47 8.12 13.36
N ILE A 33 -12.75 6.85 13.70
CA ILE A 33 -12.64 6.32 15.06
C ILE A 33 -11.23 5.75 15.26
N PRO A 34 -10.51 6.12 16.34
CA PRO A 34 -9.19 5.59 16.64
C PRO A 34 -9.15 4.06 16.65
N ILE A 35 -8.14 3.47 16.01
CA ILE A 35 -8.04 2.01 15.86
C ILE A 35 -7.99 1.29 17.21
N GLY A 36 -7.40 1.92 18.23
CA GLY A 36 -7.36 1.38 19.58
C GLY A 36 -8.75 1.19 20.19
N GLN A 37 -9.70 2.09 19.91
CA GLN A 37 -11.07 1.97 20.39
C GLN A 37 -11.84 0.87 19.64
N LEU A 38 -11.64 0.76 18.32
CA LEU A 38 -12.24 -0.33 17.54
C LEU A 38 -11.77 -1.71 18.03
N ARG A 39 -10.49 -1.84 18.43
CA ARG A 39 -9.95 -3.10 18.96
C ARG A 39 -10.47 -3.44 20.36
N THR A 40 -10.78 -2.43 21.18
CA THR A 40 -11.28 -2.65 22.54
C THR A 40 -12.80 -2.78 22.61
N GLY A 41 -13.52 -2.27 21.60
CA GLY A 41 -14.98 -2.24 21.54
C GLY A 41 -15.62 -1.17 22.42
N TYR A 42 -14.84 -0.34 23.10
CA TYR A 42 -15.35 0.77 23.93
C TYR A 42 -15.69 1.96 23.04
N LEU A 43 -16.90 1.93 22.47
CA LEU A 43 -17.45 2.97 21.61
C LEU A 43 -18.69 3.60 22.25
N SER A 44 -18.81 4.91 22.13
CA SER A 44 -20.02 5.66 22.46
C SER A 44 -21.14 5.38 21.45
N GLY A 45 -22.39 5.72 21.80
CA GLY A 45 -23.54 5.58 20.90
C GLY A 45 -23.34 6.27 19.53
N PRO A 46 -22.86 7.53 19.48
CA PRO A 46 -22.53 8.19 18.21
C PRO A 46 -21.44 7.49 17.41
N GLU A 47 -20.37 7.01 18.06
CA GLU A 47 -19.28 6.28 17.39
C GLU A 47 -19.77 4.96 16.78
N TRP A 48 -20.70 4.26 17.46
CA TRP A 48 -21.36 3.09 16.89
C TRP A 48 -22.11 3.41 15.59
N ASN A 49 -22.81 4.56 15.54
CA ASN A 49 -23.50 4.98 14.33
C ASN A 49 -22.51 5.26 13.19
N MET A 50 -21.43 6.01 13.46
CA MET A 50 -20.38 6.29 12.49
C MET A 50 -19.71 5.01 11.95
N LEU A 51 -19.46 4.03 12.84
CA LEU A 51 -18.91 2.74 12.45
C LEU A 51 -19.87 1.95 11.55
N ASN A 52 -21.16 1.93 11.89
CA ASN A 52 -22.18 1.24 11.09
C ASN A 52 -22.33 1.87 9.70
N GLU A 53 -22.30 3.20 9.61
CA GLU A 53 -22.32 3.93 8.33
C GLU A 53 -21.09 3.57 7.49
N ALA A 54 -19.89 3.63 8.08
CA ALA A 54 -18.64 3.26 7.41
C ALA A 54 -18.64 1.79 6.94
N ALA A 55 -19.15 0.87 7.76
CA ALA A 55 -19.28 -0.54 7.40
C ALA A 55 -20.26 -0.77 6.25
N THR A 56 -21.38 -0.03 6.24
CA THR A 56 -22.37 -0.09 5.16
C THR A 56 -21.77 0.39 3.84
N GLU A 57 -21.04 1.51 3.86
CA GLU A 57 -20.34 2.03 2.69
C GLU A 57 -19.26 1.04 2.22
N MET A 58 -18.49 0.46 3.13
CA MET A 58 -17.44 -0.52 2.81
C MET A 58 -17.99 -1.79 2.19
N LYS A 59 -19.14 -2.28 2.67
CA LYS A 59 -19.81 -3.44 2.09
C LYS A 59 -20.27 -3.20 0.65
N ALA A 60 -20.58 -1.95 0.29
CA ALA A 60 -20.92 -1.59 -1.08
C ALA A 60 -19.69 -1.49 -2.00
N MET A 61 -18.46 -1.44 -1.44
CA MET A 61 -17.24 -1.45 -2.23
C MET A 61 -16.91 -2.86 -2.71
N GLN A 62 -16.49 -2.97 -3.98
CA GLN A 62 -16.03 -4.24 -4.56
C GLN A 62 -14.57 -4.50 -4.20
N LEU A 63 -14.28 -4.69 -2.91
CA LEU A 63 -12.94 -5.01 -2.41
C LEU A 63 -12.82 -6.52 -2.14
N PHE A 64 -11.88 -7.17 -2.83
CA PHE A 64 -11.58 -8.58 -2.67
C PHE A 64 -10.23 -8.72 -1.97
N VAL A 65 -10.25 -9.17 -0.72
CA VAL A 65 -9.04 -9.38 0.09
C VAL A 65 -8.66 -10.85 0.06
N ASP A 66 -7.39 -11.12 -0.24
CA ASP A 66 -6.79 -12.44 -0.17
C ASP A 66 -5.62 -12.40 0.81
N ASP A 67 -5.76 -13.07 1.95
CA ASP A 67 -4.74 -13.14 3.00
C ASP A 67 -4.03 -14.51 3.05
N THR A 68 -4.02 -15.22 1.91
CA THR A 68 -3.30 -16.50 1.80
C THR A 68 -1.79 -16.26 1.99
N PRO A 69 -1.15 -16.81 3.04
CA PRO A 69 0.27 -16.63 3.26
C PRO A 69 1.08 -17.39 2.21
N SER A 70 2.29 -16.90 1.91
CA SER A 70 3.24 -17.56 1.01
C SER A 70 2.67 -17.87 -0.38
N ILE A 71 1.87 -16.97 -0.95
CA ILE A 71 1.28 -17.17 -2.28
C ILE A 71 2.37 -17.17 -3.38
N ARG A 72 2.18 -18.00 -4.42
CA ARG A 72 2.98 -17.93 -5.64
C ARG A 72 2.41 -16.91 -6.63
N VAL A 73 3.28 -16.33 -7.46
CA VAL A 73 2.83 -15.40 -8.51
C VAL A 73 1.77 -16.02 -9.42
N SER A 74 1.91 -17.30 -9.78
CA SER A 74 0.93 -18.01 -10.61
C SER A 74 -0.48 -18.06 -9.99
N GLU A 75 -0.57 -18.13 -8.67
CA GLU A 75 -1.83 -18.14 -7.94
C GLU A 75 -2.44 -16.73 -7.94
N VAL A 76 -1.64 -15.68 -7.76
CA VAL A 76 -2.06 -14.28 -7.93
C VAL A 76 -2.68 -14.07 -9.32
N PHE A 77 -2.01 -14.55 -10.39
CA PHE A 77 -2.54 -14.51 -11.76
C PHE A 77 -3.89 -15.22 -11.88
N SER A 78 -3.98 -16.44 -11.36
CA SER A 78 -5.20 -17.26 -11.45
C SER A 78 -6.38 -16.58 -10.76
N LYS A 79 -6.15 -16.02 -9.56
CA LYS A 79 -7.15 -15.27 -8.79
C LYS A 79 -7.57 -13.98 -9.49
N CYS A 80 -6.61 -13.21 -10.03
CA CYS A 80 -6.91 -12.00 -10.81
C CYS A 80 -7.71 -12.29 -12.09
N ARG A 81 -7.36 -13.35 -12.82
CA ARG A 81 -8.10 -13.79 -14.02
C ARG A 81 -9.54 -14.17 -13.68
N LYS A 82 -9.72 -14.97 -12.63
CA LYS A 82 -11.05 -15.38 -12.16
C LYS A 82 -11.89 -14.15 -11.79
N LEU A 83 -11.34 -13.27 -10.95
CA LEU A 83 -12.03 -12.05 -10.52
C LEU A 83 -12.40 -11.16 -11.72
N ARG A 84 -11.46 -10.95 -12.65
CA ARG A 84 -11.71 -10.17 -13.88
C ARG A 84 -12.83 -10.77 -14.73
N ALA A 85 -12.88 -12.10 -14.86
CA ALA A 85 -13.90 -12.79 -15.65
C ALA A 85 -15.29 -12.73 -14.99
N GLU A 86 -15.36 -12.82 -13.65
CA GLU A 86 -16.63 -12.86 -12.90
C GLU A 86 -17.20 -11.47 -12.62
N HIS A 87 -16.34 -10.50 -12.28
CA HIS A 87 -16.75 -9.19 -11.74
C HIS A 87 -16.04 -7.99 -12.39
N GLY A 88 -15.05 -8.23 -13.27
CA GLY A 88 -14.12 -7.20 -13.70
C GLY A 88 -12.99 -6.97 -12.70
N LEU A 89 -12.05 -6.09 -13.05
CA LEU A 89 -10.90 -5.76 -12.21
C LEU A 89 -10.42 -4.36 -12.60
N GLY A 90 -10.20 -3.49 -11.62
CA GLY A 90 -9.75 -2.11 -11.84
C GLY A 90 -8.40 -1.79 -11.20
N LEU A 91 -8.00 -2.54 -10.16
CA LEU A 91 -6.73 -2.35 -9.45
C LEU A 91 -6.31 -3.64 -8.75
N VAL A 92 -5.01 -3.91 -8.75
CA VAL A 92 -4.40 -4.95 -7.92
C VAL A 92 -3.44 -4.29 -6.94
N VAL A 93 -3.52 -4.65 -5.66
CA VAL A 93 -2.61 -4.21 -4.60
C VAL A 93 -1.98 -5.45 -3.95
N ILE A 94 -0.66 -5.42 -3.74
CA ILE A 94 0.11 -6.53 -3.15
C ILE A 94 0.92 -6.00 -1.98
N ASP A 95 0.69 -6.55 -0.79
CA ASP A 95 1.38 -6.24 0.46
C ASP A 95 2.08 -7.50 1.01
N TYR A 96 3.37 -7.73 0.77
CA TYR A 96 4.32 -6.99 -0.05
C TYR A 96 5.19 -7.98 -0.85
N ILE A 97 5.92 -7.49 -1.87
CA ILE A 97 6.58 -8.32 -2.90
C ILE A 97 7.46 -9.42 -2.30
N GLN A 98 8.23 -9.10 -1.25
CA GLN A 98 9.18 -10.01 -0.64
C GLN A 98 8.53 -11.14 0.19
N LEU A 99 7.20 -11.27 0.23
CA LEU A 99 6.51 -12.44 0.79
C LEU A 99 5.96 -13.38 -0.28
N ILE A 100 6.03 -12.99 -1.55
CA ILE A 100 5.67 -13.87 -2.66
C ILE A 100 6.75 -14.94 -2.82
N MET A 101 6.30 -16.18 -2.99
CA MET A 101 7.17 -17.30 -3.34
C MET A 101 7.43 -17.32 -4.85
N GLY A 102 8.71 -17.40 -5.23
CA GLY A 102 9.14 -17.63 -6.59
C GLY A 102 8.90 -19.06 -7.07
N SER A 103 9.23 -19.30 -8.34
CA SER A 103 9.07 -20.59 -9.03
C SER A 103 10.15 -21.64 -8.69
N GLY A 104 11.26 -21.22 -8.08
CA GLY A 104 12.44 -22.05 -7.86
C GLY A 104 12.32 -23.11 -6.75
N ARG A 105 13.08 -24.20 -6.88
CA ARG A 105 13.36 -25.18 -5.82
C ARG A 105 14.57 -24.70 -5.02
N ASN A 106 14.45 -24.61 -3.69
CA ASN A 106 15.48 -24.40 -2.67
C ASN A 106 16.93 -24.14 -3.17
N ASN A 107 17.41 -22.89 -3.01
CA ASN A 107 18.77 -22.31 -3.24
C ASN A 107 18.94 -21.28 -4.36
N GLU A 108 17.89 -20.75 -4.98
CA GLU A 108 18.06 -19.57 -5.84
C GLU A 108 18.41 -18.33 -5.00
N ASN A 109 19.31 -17.49 -5.55
CA ASN A 109 19.68 -16.23 -4.94
C ASN A 109 18.41 -15.36 -4.82
N ARG A 110 18.07 -14.92 -3.60
CA ARG A 110 16.86 -14.14 -3.32
C ARG A 110 16.70 -12.94 -4.26
N GLN A 111 17.81 -12.32 -4.67
CA GLN A 111 17.82 -11.24 -5.64
C GLN A 111 17.25 -11.65 -7.00
N GLN A 112 17.56 -12.85 -7.48
CA GLN A 112 17.04 -13.38 -8.74
C GLN A 112 15.54 -13.68 -8.61
N GLU A 113 15.12 -14.26 -7.50
CA GLU A 113 13.72 -14.56 -7.21
C GLU A 113 12.86 -13.28 -7.22
N VAL A 114 13.30 -12.23 -6.51
CA VAL A 114 12.59 -10.93 -6.52
C VAL A 114 12.59 -10.31 -7.92
N SER A 115 13.65 -10.52 -8.69
CA SER A 115 13.71 -10.06 -10.08
C SER A 115 12.70 -10.79 -10.98
N GLU A 116 12.48 -12.08 -10.77
CA GLU A 116 11.45 -12.85 -11.47
C GLU A 116 10.03 -12.42 -11.07
N ILE A 117 9.81 -12.20 -9.77
CA ILE A 117 8.53 -11.70 -9.25
C ILE A 117 8.23 -10.33 -9.86
N SER A 118 9.19 -9.40 -9.86
CA SER A 118 9.08 -8.07 -10.47
C SER A 118 8.60 -8.12 -11.92
N ARG A 119 9.29 -8.89 -12.77
CA ARG A 119 8.91 -9.08 -14.18
C ARG A 119 7.52 -9.69 -14.32
N SER A 120 7.18 -10.65 -13.45
CA SER A 120 5.89 -11.33 -13.48
C SER A 120 4.75 -10.39 -13.06
N LEU A 121 4.95 -9.50 -12.10
CA LEU A 121 3.98 -8.48 -11.73
C LEU A 121 3.78 -7.44 -12.85
N LYS A 122 4.85 -7.07 -13.55
CA LYS A 122 4.74 -6.24 -14.76
C LYS A 122 3.95 -6.95 -15.86
N ALA A 123 4.16 -8.25 -16.05
CA ALA A 123 3.37 -9.05 -16.98
C ALA A 123 1.88 -9.12 -16.55
N LEU A 124 1.61 -9.28 -15.25
CA LEU A 124 0.25 -9.26 -14.69
C LEU A 124 -0.46 -7.95 -15.03
N ALA A 125 0.18 -6.81 -14.80
CA ALA A 125 -0.37 -5.49 -15.11
C ALA A 125 -0.73 -5.36 -16.60
N ARG A 126 0.16 -5.83 -17.48
CA ARG A 126 -0.06 -5.79 -18.94
C ARG A 126 -1.18 -6.72 -19.39
N GLU A 127 -1.23 -7.94 -18.84
CA GLU A 127 -2.23 -8.93 -19.20
C GLU A 127 -3.63 -8.54 -18.69
N MET A 128 -3.71 -8.09 -17.44
CA MET A 128 -4.96 -7.64 -16.83
C MET A 128 -5.40 -6.27 -17.35
N GLN A 129 -4.48 -5.48 -17.93
CA GLN A 129 -4.70 -4.10 -18.35
C GLN A 129 -5.19 -3.20 -17.21
N VAL A 130 -4.66 -3.44 -16.01
CA VAL A 130 -4.98 -2.67 -14.80
C VAL A 130 -3.69 -2.23 -14.10
N PRO A 131 -3.72 -1.13 -13.35
CA PRO A 131 -2.61 -0.78 -12.47
C PRO A 131 -2.37 -1.88 -11.43
N VAL A 132 -1.09 -2.16 -11.16
CA VAL A 132 -0.66 -3.06 -10.08
C VAL A 132 0.22 -2.23 -9.14
N ILE A 133 -0.23 -2.06 -7.90
CA ILE A 133 0.54 -1.43 -6.83
C ILE A 133 1.15 -2.56 -6.00
N ALA A 134 2.47 -2.57 -5.91
CA ALA A 134 3.18 -3.59 -5.14
C ALA A 134 4.06 -2.90 -4.11
N LEU A 135 3.83 -3.21 -2.84
CA LEU A 135 4.62 -2.67 -1.74
C LEU A 135 5.97 -3.39 -1.69
N SER A 136 7.02 -2.66 -1.34
CA SER A 136 8.36 -3.21 -1.23
C SER A 136 9.03 -2.68 0.03
N GLN A 137 9.61 -3.59 0.80
CA GLN A 137 10.49 -3.21 1.91
C GLN A 137 11.84 -2.73 1.39
N LEU A 138 12.41 -1.73 2.06
CA LEU A 138 13.73 -1.19 1.76
C LEU A 138 14.81 -1.93 2.54
N SER A 139 16.04 -1.92 2.01
CA SER A 139 17.19 -2.39 2.78
C SER A 139 17.44 -1.49 3.99
N ARG A 140 17.90 -2.07 5.11
CA ARG A 140 18.25 -1.32 6.35
C ARG A 140 19.42 -0.35 6.17
N LEU A 141 20.06 -0.32 5.00
CA LEU A 141 21.12 0.62 4.66
C LEU A 141 20.64 2.08 4.72
N VAL A 142 19.37 2.35 4.42
CA VAL A 142 18.76 3.68 4.56
C VAL A 142 18.91 4.23 5.98
N GLU A 143 18.82 3.37 6.99
CA GLU A 143 18.94 3.74 8.40
C GLU A 143 20.38 4.05 8.82
N ARG A 144 21.38 3.80 7.97
CA ARG A 144 22.80 4.10 8.28
C ARG A 144 23.25 5.45 7.75
N ARG A 145 22.54 6.02 6.76
CA ARG A 145 22.86 7.34 6.19
C ARG A 145 22.51 8.47 7.15
N GLU A 146 23.11 9.65 6.99
CA GLU A 146 22.65 10.84 7.70
C GLU A 146 21.24 11.24 7.23
N ASP A 147 21.08 11.40 5.91
CA ASP A 147 19.76 11.55 5.30
C ASP A 147 19.06 10.19 5.17
N LYS A 148 17.98 10.05 5.93
CA LYS A 148 17.14 8.84 6.01
C LYS A 148 16.09 8.80 4.90
N ARG A 149 16.01 9.80 4.02
CA ARG A 149 15.12 9.76 2.85
C ARG A 149 15.51 8.59 1.94
N PRO A 150 14.56 7.72 1.56
CA PRO A 150 14.84 6.62 0.64
C PRO A 150 15.24 7.11 -0.75
N MET A 151 16.02 6.29 -1.45
CA MET A 151 16.42 6.49 -2.84
C MET A 151 16.33 5.17 -3.61
N LEU A 152 16.36 5.22 -4.95
CA LEU A 152 16.25 4.04 -5.80
C LEU A 152 17.28 2.95 -5.45
N SER A 153 18.49 3.36 -5.05
CA SER A 153 19.53 2.41 -4.61
C SER A 153 19.21 1.66 -3.30
N ASP A 154 18.18 2.06 -2.54
CA ASP A 154 17.71 1.28 -1.38
C ASP A 154 16.86 0.08 -1.78
N LEU A 155 16.39 0.05 -3.03
CA LEU A 155 15.78 -1.13 -3.66
C LEU A 155 16.85 -2.10 -4.21
N ARG A 156 18.15 -1.82 -4.05
CA ARG A 156 19.27 -2.48 -4.77
C ARG A 156 19.40 -3.98 -4.54
N GLU A 157 18.91 -4.54 -3.44
CA GLU A 157 18.75 -6.00 -3.29
C GLU A 157 17.76 -6.59 -4.33
N SER A 158 17.16 -5.73 -5.15
CA SER A 158 16.11 -6.00 -6.12
C SER A 158 16.18 -4.99 -7.28
N GLY A 159 17.36 -4.74 -7.87
CA GLY A 159 17.53 -3.78 -8.98
C GLY A 159 16.57 -3.96 -10.16
N ALA A 160 15.99 -5.16 -10.33
CA ALA A 160 14.91 -5.40 -11.28
C ALA A 160 13.61 -4.64 -10.95
N LEU A 161 13.28 -4.44 -9.66
CA LEU A 161 12.13 -3.63 -9.25
C LEU A 161 12.24 -2.20 -9.77
N GLU A 162 13.42 -1.60 -9.61
CA GLU A 162 13.68 -0.27 -10.17
C GLU A 162 13.50 -0.29 -11.68
N GLN A 163 14.07 -1.26 -12.39
CA GLN A 163 14.02 -1.30 -13.86
C GLN A 163 12.60 -1.53 -14.39
N ASP A 164 11.87 -2.51 -13.85
CA ASP A 164 10.58 -2.95 -14.36
C ASP A 164 9.43 -1.99 -14.01
N ALA A 165 9.52 -1.30 -12.86
CA ALA A 165 8.48 -0.37 -12.41
C ALA A 165 8.30 0.80 -13.39
N ASP A 166 7.04 1.18 -13.61
CA ASP A 166 6.70 2.41 -14.34
C ASP A 166 6.83 3.64 -13.44
N ILE A 167 6.43 3.50 -12.18
CA ILE A 167 6.47 4.54 -11.15
C ILE A 167 7.06 3.94 -9.87
N VAL A 168 7.95 4.67 -9.21
CA VAL A 168 8.46 4.33 -7.88
C VAL A 168 8.15 5.50 -6.96
N MET A 169 7.47 5.22 -5.85
CA MET A 169 7.15 6.19 -4.81
C MET A 169 7.75 5.76 -3.49
N PHE A 170 8.40 6.68 -2.80
CA PHE A 170 8.88 6.47 -1.43
C PHE A 170 8.02 7.26 -0.44
N LEU A 171 7.87 6.68 0.75
CA LEU A 171 7.23 7.30 1.89
C LEU A 171 8.32 7.67 2.90
N TYR A 172 8.33 8.92 3.33
CA TYR A 172 9.25 9.40 4.35
C TYR A 172 8.53 10.23 5.41
N ARG A 173 8.93 10.07 6.67
CA ARG A 173 8.40 10.81 7.82
C ARG A 173 9.56 11.19 8.72
N ASP A 174 9.80 12.48 8.89
CA ASP A 174 10.87 12.99 9.75
C ASP A 174 10.66 12.52 11.21
N GLU A 175 9.42 12.55 11.71
CA GLU A 175 9.07 12.19 13.10
C GLU A 175 9.26 10.70 13.40
N TYR A 176 9.37 9.84 12.37
CA TYR A 176 9.69 8.43 12.58
C TYR A 176 11.14 8.24 13.05
N TYR A 177 12.05 9.09 12.58
CA TYR A 177 13.48 9.04 12.91
C TYR A 177 13.85 9.97 14.05
N GLN A 178 13.18 11.12 14.13
CA GLN A 178 13.35 12.09 15.20
C GLN A 178 12.43 11.67 16.35
N LYS A 179 13.00 11.02 17.38
CA LYS A 179 12.28 10.60 18.61
C LYS A 179 11.81 11.78 19.47
N GLU A 180 11.62 12.96 18.88
CA GLU A 180 11.01 14.07 19.60
C GLU A 180 9.53 13.75 19.78
N LYS A 181 9.09 13.78 21.04
CA LYS A 181 7.70 13.58 21.43
C LYS A 181 6.88 14.77 20.93
N SER A 182 6.60 14.80 19.64
CA SER A 182 5.50 15.58 19.12
C SER A 182 4.22 14.96 19.68
N ASP A 183 3.49 15.71 20.51
CA ASP A 183 2.12 15.36 20.91
C ASP A 183 1.14 15.45 19.73
N ASP A 184 1.61 15.95 18.58
CA ASP A 184 0.85 16.09 17.37
C ASP A 184 0.61 14.72 16.74
N LYS A 185 -0.66 14.33 16.75
CA LYS A 185 -1.13 13.03 16.24
C LYS A 185 -1.27 13.02 14.72
N GLN A 186 -1.21 14.18 14.09
CA GLN A 186 -1.14 14.37 12.65
C GLN A 186 0.27 14.80 12.29
N VAL A 187 0.92 13.98 11.48
CA VAL A 187 2.31 14.15 11.09
C VAL A 187 2.40 14.36 9.59
N LYS A 188 3.45 15.03 9.14
CA LYS A 188 3.69 15.21 7.71
C LYS A 188 4.36 13.96 7.15
N ALA A 189 3.85 13.46 6.03
CA ALA A 189 4.48 12.40 5.26
C ALA A 189 4.87 12.94 3.90
N GLU A 190 6.16 12.90 3.61
CA GLU A 190 6.72 13.20 2.30
C GLU A 190 6.51 11.97 1.40
N ILE A 191 5.90 12.21 0.24
CA ILE A 191 5.77 11.24 -0.84
C ILE A 191 6.71 11.68 -1.95
N ASP A 192 7.72 10.85 -2.26
CA ASP A 192 8.70 11.12 -3.30
C ASP A 192 8.47 10.21 -4.51
N ILE A 193 8.05 10.79 -5.63
CA ILE A 193 8.01 10.11 -6.93
C ILE A 193 9.44 10.08 -7.49
N ALA A 194 10.22 9.12 -7.01
CA ALA A 194 11.63 8.97 -7.39
C ALA A 194 11.82 8.46 -8.83
N LYS A 195 10.82 7.80 -9.40
CA LYS A 195 10.81 7.37 -10.80
C LYS A 195 9.41 7.53 -11.39
N HIS A 196 9.34 8.05 -12.60
CA HIS A 196 8.10 8.07 -13.39
C HIS A 196 8.45 7.95 -14.89
N ARG A 197 8.10 6.83 -15.54
CA ARG A 197 8.45 6.60 -16.96
C ARG A 197 7.80 7.61 -17.93
N ASN A 198 6.60 8.08 -17.60
CA ASN A 198 5.75 8.87 -18.51
C ASN A 198 5.43 10.29 -18.00
N GLY A 199 6.30 10.90 -17.18
CA GLY A 199 5.92 12.10 -16.42
C GLY A 199 7.01 12.57 -15.46
N PRO A 200 6.77 13.69 -14.76
CA PRO A 200 7.77 14.28 -13.89
C PRO A 200 7.97 13.46 -12.61
N THR A 201 9.20 13.47 -12.11
CA THR A 201 9.51 13.13 -10.72
C THR A 201 9.23 14.34 -9.84
N GLY A 202 9.12 14.13 -8.53
CA GLY A 202 8.89 15.22 -7.59
C GLY A 202 8.37 14.74 -6.26
N LYS A 203 8.34 15.68 -5.31
CA LYS A 203 7.93 15.44 -3.93
C LYS A 203 6.67 16.22 -3.62
N PHE A 204 5.80 15.63 -2.82
CA PHE A 204 4.65 16.31 -2.25
C PHE A 204 4.38 15.79 -0.84
N GLU A 205 3.70 16.61 -0.04
CA GLU A 205 3.38 16.28 1.34
C GLU A 205 1.91 15.87 1.48
N LEU A 206 1.67 14.86 2.31
CA LEU A 206 0.36 14.48 2.81
C LEU A 206 0.36 14.56 4.33
N ALA A 207 -0.79 14.83 4.93
CA ALA A 207 -0.97 14.65 6.36
C ALA A 207 -1.27 13.18 6.64
N PHE A 208 -0.67 12.61 7.68
CA PHE A 208 -0.93 11.24 8.13
C PHE A 208 -1.43 11.27 9.56
N ASP A 209 -2.65 10.78 9.78
CA ASP A 209 -3.24 10.67 11.12
C ASP A 209 -2.93 9.31 11.73
N LEU A 210 -2.09 9.32 12.77
CA LEU A 210 -1.59 8.13 13.45
C LEU A 210 -2.68 7.35 14.21
N LYS A 211 -3.77 8.02 14.61
CA LYS A 211 -4.83 7.35 15.40
C LYS A 211 -5.67 6.41 14.56
N ILE A 212 -5.85 6.78 13.29
CA ILE A 212 -6.78 6.12 12.37
C ILE A 212 -6.08 5.51 11.14
N ASN A 213 -4.75 5.66 11.05
CA ASN A 213 -3.91 5.15 9.96
C ASN A 213 -4.37 5.62 8.57
N ALA A 214 -4.65 6.92 8.45
CA ALA A 214 -5.19 7.51 7.23
C ALA A 214 -4.33 8.67 6.72
N PHE A 215 -4.20 8.76 5.40
CA PHE A 215 -3.58 9.88 4.71
C PHE A 215 -4.64 10.89 4.25
N TYR A 216 -4.31 12.18 4.34
CA TYR A 216 -5.14 13.30 3.92
C TYR A 216 -4.34 14.28 3.06
N ASN A 217 -5.04 14.92 2.12
CA ASN A 217 -4.47 16.01 1.35
C ASN A 217 -4.22 17.22 2.26
N ILE A 218 -3.05 17.83 2.15
CA ILE A 218 -2.77 19.12 2.77
C ILE A 218 -3.33 20.20 1.82
N ALA A 219 -4.13 21.12 2.35
CA ALA A 219 -4.56 22.27 1.59
C ALA A 219 -3.32 23.08 1.18
N LYS A 220 -3.18 23.42 -0.11
CA LYS A 220 -2.19 24.41 -0.51
C LYS A 220 -2.64 25.74 0.09
N GLU A 221 -1.84 26.34 0.97
CA GLU A 221 -1.95 27.78 1.20
C GLU A 221 -1.70 28.42 -0.17
N GLU A 222 -2.72 29.05 -0.74
CA GLU A 222 -2.51 29.94 -1.88
C GLU A 222 -1.53 31.02 -1.38
N ALA A 223 -0.29 30.95 -1.86
CA ALA A 223 0.67 32.02 -1.66
C ALA A 223 0.00 33.29 -2.18
N GLY A 224 -0.41 34.17 -1.25
CA GLY A 224 -1.02 35.44 -1.58
C GLY A 224 -0.16 36.16 -2.61
N GLN A 225 -0.78 36.47 -3.75
CA GLN A 225 -0.22 37.40 -4.75
C GLN A 225 -0.19 38.82 -4.19
#